data_AF-A0A6C0LDB5-F1
#
_entry.id   AF-A0A6C0LDB5-F1
#
_cell.length_a   1.000
_cell.length_b   1.000
_cell.length_c   1.000
_cell.angle_alpha   90.00
_cell.angle_beta   90.00
_cell.angle_gamma   90.00
#
_symmetry.space_group_name_H-M   'P 1'
#
loop_
_entity.id
_entity.type
_entity.pdbx_description
1 polymer ?
#
loop_
_entity_poly.entity_id
_entity_poly.type
_entity_poly.pdbx_seq_one_letter_code
_entity_poly.pdbx_strand_id
1 'polypeptide(L)'
;MDNSNIILYETMPEWESYEAFVQSIENNIIPNIDKDILLYLLVNNFIDSTGLWLEFGTGYGTSTNHISHYCKDIVYSFDSFKPNSFNSPKNISLPHNLNKNIEIITGWFIDTIPIFKNNQLFENYISFLHVDCDIYESTCQVLNELHAYIKPGCIIVFGKLLNFLDYQLHQLKAFYEFIRKYKIKFEWIGMNGSFSKNVTNNNCHAVGIKIIHNPFFYLSSNTLSLNPEQNKEMDEKFDWKKYISYYSDLSHFTNKNEAWDHWIKNGEKECRVYFNKDDQEQEVLNLIQKQDILDLIQEQEIKYTFDWITYKNTYEDLYLIDTLDEAWNHWIHHGKIEERKFFSIEKNDATQIRGIENEQSIETLKLRFDWVKYVDTYDDLGSINTLEQAWDHWIHNGRNENRKYFSMDIKRTIHRVLSETKLNSEFDWLFYINNYDDLSHLTNEKDAWNHWIEYGKNENRDAVFNWCEYIGNLNLSSLGINSKGAAFEHWLKNGKKRYKVPHDFNWVNYIRKNIELTALVNTESEAIYHWLNIGSNQNLSY
;
A
#
# COMPACT_ATOMS: atom_id res chain seq x y z
N MET A 1 13.26 -44.45 5.19
CA MET A 1 11.87 -44.82 5.53
C MET A 1 11.69 -44.52 6.99
N ASP A 2 11.08 -43.37 7.29
CA ASP A 2 10.09 -43.28 8.34
C ASP A 2 9.20 -42.08 8.01
N ASN A 3 7.93 -42.36 7.75
CA ASN A 3 6.89 -41.38 7.46
C ASN A 3 6.56 -40.67 8.78
N SER A 4 7.22 -39.56 9.05
CA SER A 4 6.74 -38.62 10.07
C SER A 4 5.47 -37.98 9.53
N ASN A 5 4.33 -38.40 10.08
CA ASN A 5 2.98 -37.95 9.78
C ASN A 5 2.91 -36.43 9.59
N ILE A 6 2.82 -35.99 8.34
CA ILE A 6 2.33 -34.66 7.99
C ILE A 6 0.83 -34.71 8.33
N ILE A 7 0.46 -34.08 9.44
CA ILE A 7 -0.94 -33.89 9.79
C ILE A 7 -1.50 -32.87 8.78
N LEU A 8 -2.14 -33.38 7.74
CA LEU A 8 -2.94 -32.58 6.83
C LEU A 8 -4.18 -32.10 7.60
N TYR A 9 -4.13 -30.86 8.10
CA TYR A 9 -5.33 -30.18 8.57
C TYR A 9 -6.15 -29.76 7.35
N GLU A 10 -7.14 -30.56 6.96
CA GLU A 10 -8.00 -30.32 5.79
C GLU A 10 -8.84 -29.04 5.88
N THR A 11 -8.88 -28.36 7.03
CA THR A 11 -9.36 -26.98 7.16
C THR A 11 -8.62 -26.32 8.31
N MET A 12 -7.86 -25.25 8.07
CA MET A 12 -7.33 -24.45 9.17
C MET A 12 -8.49 -23.91 10.02
N PRO A 13 -8.38 -23.89 11.37
CA PRO A 13 -9.39 -23.27 12.20
C PRO A 13 -9.53 -21.80 11.79
N GLU A 14 -10.73 -21.34 11.48
CA GLU A 14 -11.01 -19.92 11.56
C GLU A 14 -10.91 -19.52 13.04
N TRP A 15 -9.70 -19.21 13.52
CA TRP A 15 -9.51 -18.82 14.91
C TRP A 15 -10.32 -17.55 15.17
N GLU A 16 -11.37 -17.64 15.98
CA GLU A 16 -12.26 -16.53 16.24
C GLU A 16 -11.53 -15.35 16.90
N SER A 17 -10.50 -15.63 17.72
CA SER A 17 -9.68 -14.63 18.43
C SER A 17 -8.16 -14.90 18.37
N TYR A 18 -7.37 -13.91 18.80
CA TYR A 18 -5.91 -14.03 18.86
C TYR A 18 -5.46 -15.05 19.91
N GLU A 19 -6.17 -15.12 21.03
CA GLU A 19 -5.91 -16.08 22.10
C GLU A 19 -6.08 -17.52 21.62
N ALA A 20 -7.12 -17.79 20.81
CA ALA A 20 -7.33 -19.10 20.21
C ALA A 20 -6.21 -19.47 19.23
N PHE A 21 -5.69 -18.50 18.50
CA PHE A 21 -4.53 -18.69 17.61
C PHE A 21 -3.28 -19.04 18.40
N VAL A 22 -2.95 -18.27 19.45
CA VAL A 22 -1.81 -18.56 20.34
C VAL A 22 -1.96 -19.94 20.98
N GLN A 23 -3.15 -20.28 21.50
CA GLN A 23 -3.42 -21.58 22.10
C GLN A 23 -3.19 -22.75 21.13
N SER A 24 -3.49 -22.56 19.84
CA SER A 24 -3.21 -23.60 18.83
C SER A 24 -1.71 -23.88 18.68
N ILE A 25 -0.87 -22.86 18.85
CA ILE A 25 0.59 -22.99 18.85
C ILE A 25 1.07 -23.67 20.13
N GLU A 26 0.48 -23.33 21.28
CA GLU A 26 0.77 -24.00 22.56
C GLU A 26 0.48 -25.51 22.50
N ASN A 27 -0.48 -25.91 21.67
CA ASN A 27 -0.81 -27.31 21.40
C ASN A 27 0.16 -27.98 20.40
N ASN A 28 1.33 -27.38 20.13
CA ASN A 28 2.38 -27.90 19.25
C ASN A 28 1.94 -28.20 17.82
N ILE A 29 1.11 -27.33 17.23
CA ILE A 29 0.70 -27.47 15.82
C ILE A 29 1.86 -27.25 14.83
N ILE A 30 2.94 -26.58 15.27
CA ILE A 30 4.11 -26.29 14.44
C ILE A 30 5.04 -27.51 14.46
N PRO A 31 5.37 -28.09 13.29
CA PRO A 31 6.27 -29.24 13.23
C PRO A 31 7.66 -28.90 13.79
N ASN A 32 8.17 -29.78 14.65
CA ASN A 32 9.59 -29.78 14.96
C ASN A 32 10.35 -30.50 13.84
N ILE A 33 11.28 -29.81 13.19
CA ILE A 33 12.12 -30.39 12.13
C ILE A 33 13.55 -30.72 12.60
N ASP A 34 13.88 -30.41 13.87
CA ASP A 34 15.18 -30.63 14.53
C ASP A 34 16.39 -30.08 13.74
N LYS A 35 16.15 -29.00 12.98
CA LYS A 35 17.14 -28.34 12.11
C LYS A 35 16.89 -26.84 12.08
N ASP A 36 17.94 -26.08 11.82
CA ASP A 36 17.81 -24.67 11.45
C ASP A 36 16.86 -24.54 10.25
N ILE A 37 15.72 -23.88 10.47
CA ILE A 37 14.64 -23.83 9.49
C ILE A 37 15.03 -23.04 8.24
N LEU A 38 15.78 -21.95 8.38
CA LEU A 38 16.24 -21.14 7.26
C LEU A 38 17.16 -21.97 6.35
N LEU A 39 18.19 -22.58 6.94
CA LEU A 39 19.13 -23.40 6.19
C LEU A 39 18.45 -24.65 5.59
N TYR A 40 17.55 -25.29 6.34
CA TYR A 40 16.77 -26.43 5.84
C TYR A 40 15.98 -26.05 4.58
N LEU A 41 15.30 -24.90 4.59
CA LEU A 41 14.52 -24.42 3.45
C LEU A 41 15.39 -24.09 2.23
N LEU A 42 16.52 -23.42 2.46
CA LEU A 42 17.48 -23.03 1.43
C LEU A 42 18.12 -24.24 0.73
N VAL A 43 18.54 -25.25 1.50
CA VAL A 43 19.27 -26.44 0.97
C VAL A 43 18.34 -27.39 0.19
N ASN A 44 17.08 -27.49 0.58
CA ASN A 44 16.16 -28.49 0.02
C ASN A 44 15.31 -27.95 -1.14
N ASN A 45 15.65 -26.77 -1.70
CA ASN A 45 14.97 -26.16 -2.84
C ASN A 45 13.44 -26.02 -2.67
N PHE A 46 12.98 -25.72 -1.44
CA PHE A 46 11.55 -25.43 -1.20
C PHE A 46 11.10 -24.08 -1.77
N ILE A 47 12.05 -23.21 -2.06
CA ILE A 47 11.82 -21.83 -2.44
C ILE A 47 11.82 -21.70 -3.95
N ASP A 48 10.77 -21.09 -4.50
CA ASP A 48 10.70 -20.74 -5.92
C ASP A 48 11.78 -19.69 -6.26
N SER A 49 12.70 -20.05 -7.17
CA SER A 49 13.82 -19.20 -7.54
C SER A 49 13.48 -18.17 -8.61
N THR A 50 12.25 -18.13 -9.14
CA THR A 50 11.86 -17.16 -10.19
C THR A 50 11.24 -15.88 -9.63
N GLY A 51 10.91 -15.85 -8.34
CA GLY A 51 10.48 -14.64 -7.64
C GLY A 51 11.63 -13.97 -6.89
N LEU A 52 11.39 -12.75 -6.41
CA LEU A 52 12.34 -11.99 -5.62
C LEU A 52 12.49 -12.56 -4.21
N TRP A 53 13.72 -12.49 -3.72
CA TRP A 53 14.12 -12.91 -2.38
C TRP A 53 14.48 -11.68 -1.55
N LEU A 54 13.71 -11.45 -0.48
CA LEU A 54 13.85 -10.26 0.36
C LEU A 54 14.21 -10.63 1.79
N GLU A 55 15.09 -9.85 2.42
CA GLU A 55 15.39 -9.91 3.85
C GLU A 55 15.12 -8.55 4.52
N PHE A 56 14.46 -8.55 5.67
CA PHE A 56 14.19 -7.36 6.48
C PHE A 56 14.83 -7.49 7.85
N GLY A 57 15.88 -6.71 8.11
CA GLY A 57 16.77 -6.86 9.26
C GLY A 57 18.08 -7.54 8.82
N THR A 58 18.98 -6.75 8.21
CA THR A 58 20.27 -7.24 7.70
C THR A 58 21.27 -7.46 8.82
N GLY A 59 21.28 -6.58 9.83
CA GLY A 59 22.24 -6.63 10.91
C GLY A 59 23.69 -6.72 10.41
N TYR A 60 24.42 -7.76 10.82
CA TYR A 60 25.80 -8.01 10.38
C TYR A 60 25.92 -8.69 9.00
N GLY A 61 24.81 -9.01 8.33
CA GLY A 61 24.79 -9.63 7.00
C GLY A 61 25.02 -11.15 6.98
N THR A 62 25.04 -11.81 8.15
CA THR A 62 25.30 -13.25 8.25
C THR A 62 24.22 -14.08 7.55
N SER A 63 22.94 -13.82 7.86
CA SER A 63 21.80 -14.48 7.23
C SER A 63 21.69 -14.11 5.75
N THR A 64 21.88 -12.83 5.40
CA THR A 64 21.89 -12.35 4.01
C THR A 64 22.91 -13.09 3.15
N ASN A 65 24.12 -13.31 3.68
CA ASN A 65 25.16 -14.06 3.00
C ASN A 65 24.80 -15.54 2.83
N HIS A 66 24.16 -16.15 3.84
CA HIS A 66 23.66 -17.51 3.69
C HIS A 66 22.56 -17.59 2.63
N ILE A 67 21.58 -16.70 2.66
CA ILE A 67 20.47 -16.66 1.69
C ILE A 67 21.01 -16.47 0.26
N SER A 68 21.90 -15.51 0.05
CA SER A 68 22.48 -15.20 -1.27
C SER A 68 23.36 -16.32 -1.84
N HIS A 69 23.88 -17.22 -1.01
CA HIS A 69 24.59 -18.40 -1.50
C HIS A 69 23.69 -19.35 -2.30
N TYR A 70 22.40 -19.41 -1.95
CA TYR A 70 21.41 -20.29 -2.59
C TYR A 70 20.50 -19.54 -3.58
N CYS A 71 20.45 -18.21 -3.51
CA CYS A 71 19.76 -17.39 -4.50
C CYS A 71 20.58 -17.32 -5.79
N LYS A 72 19.95 -17.61 -6.94
CA LYS A 72 20.59 -17.53 -8.25
C LYS A 72 20.75 -16.09 -8.75
N ASP A 73 19.81 -15.24 -8.37
CA ASP A 73 19.76 -13.82 -8.73
C ASP A 73 20.15 -12.95 -7.51
N ILE A 74 19.56 -11.77 -7.41
CA ILE A 74 19.84 -10.78 -6.37
C ILE A 74 18.98 -11.05 -5.14
N VAL A 75 19.61 -10.98 -3.97
CA VAL A 75 18.93 -10.87 -2.67
C VAL A 75 18.86 -9.41 -2.28
N TYR A 76 17.66 -8.90 -2.04
CA TYR A 76 17.46 -7.53 -1.58
C TYR A 76 17.33 -7.52 -0.06
N SER A 77 18.22 -6.81 0.62
CA SER A 77 18.28 -6.79 2.07
C SER A 77 18.07 -5.38 2.61
N PHE A 78 17.08 -5.23 3.48
CA PHE A 78 16.65 -3.95 4.02
C PHE A 78 17.11 -3.79 5.46
N ASP A 79 17.68 -2.63 5.77
CA ASP A 79 18.00 -2.24 7.15
C ASP A 79 18.21 -0.73 7.24
N SER A 80 17.94 -0.15 8.41
CA SER A 80 18.24 1.27 8.65
C SER A 80 19.70 1.50 9.01
N PHE A 81 20.40 0.47 9.53
CA PHE A 81 21.73 0.56 10.16
C PHE A 81 21.82 1.65 11.23
N LYS A 82 20.67 2.06 11.76
CA LYS A 82 20.52 3.11 12.76
C LYS A 82 19.79 2.53 13.97
N PRO A 83 20.26 2.83 15.18
CA PRO A 83 19.54 2.42 16.38
C PRO A 83 18.13 3.02 16.34
N ASN A 84 17.12 2.22 16.66
CA ASN A 84 15.82 2.76 16.99
C ASN A 84 15.91 3.43 18.38
N SER A 85 15.06 4.42 18.65
CA SER A 85 15.08 5.19 19.91
C SER A 85 14.79 4.34 21.16
N PHE A 86 14.42 3.06 20.98
CA PHE A 86 13.81 2.20 21.99
C PHE A 86 14.67 0.99 22.39
N ASN A 87 15.69 0.60 21.62
CA ASN A 87 16.62 -0.48 21.99
C ASN A 87 18.07 0.00 21.95
N SER A 88 18.90 -0.62 22.79
CA SER A 88 20.29 -0.25 23.12
C SER A 88 21.15 0.18 21.92
N PRO A 89 22.13 1.09 22.11
CA PRO A 89 22.87 1.76 21.04
C PRO A 89 23.86 0.80 20.37
N LYS A 90 23.38 -0.12 19.55
CA LYS A 90 24.22 -0.81 18.59
C LYS A 90 24.11 -0.06 17.28
N ASN A 91 25.04 0.87 17.06
CA ASN A 91 25.35 1.32 15.71
C ASN A 91 25.87 0.10 14.94
N ILE A 92 24.98 -0.61 14.27
CA ILE A 92 25.37 -1.65 13.34
C ILE A 92 25.76 -0.92 12.06
N SER A 93 27.06 -0.78 11.83
CA SER A 93 27.58 -0.28 10.56
C SER A 93 27.17 -1.21 9.42
N LEU A 94 26.98 -0.65 8.22
CA LEU A 94 26.85 -1.42 6.99
C LEU A 94 27.88 -2.57 6.94
N PRO A 95 27.47 -3.82 6.71
CA PRO A 95 28.40 -4.94 6.65
C PRO A 95 29.30 -4.83 5.42
N HIS A 96 30.60 -5.11 5.60
CA HIS A 96 31.62 -4.91 4.57
C HIS A 96 31.93 -6.19 3.77
N ASN A 97 31.54 -7.36 4.28
CA ASN A 97 31.84 -8.67 3.70
C ASN A 97 30.55 -9.33 3.19
N LEU A 98 29.90 -8.73 2.20
CA LEU A 98 28.71 -9.28 1.55
C LEU A 98 29.05 -9.97 0.24
N ASN A 99 28.29 -11.02 -0.09
CA ASN A 99 28.31 -11.64 -1.40
C ASN A 99 27.90 -10.65 -2.50
N LYS A 100 28.40 -10.88 -3.72
CA LYS A 100 28.22 -9.94 -4.85
C LYS A 100 26.78 -9.81 -5.34
N ASN A 101 25.94 -10.80 -5.07
CA ASN A 101 24.53 -10.84 -5.45
C ASN A 101 23.61 -10.38 -4.32
N ILE A 102 24.11 -9.50 -3.45
CA ILE A 102 23.31 -8.83 -2.42
C ILE A 102 23.20 -7.35 -2.78
N GLU A 103 21.97 -6.84 -2.82
CA GLU A 103 21.68 -5.42 -2.89
C GLU A 103 21.16 -4.93 -1.53
N ILE A 104 21.91 -4.03 -0.89
CA ILE A 104 21.52 -3.43 0.38
C ILE A 104 20.68 -2.19 0.15
N ILE A 105 19.47 -2.18 0.71
CA ILE A 105 18.56 -1.05 0.69
C ILE A 105 18.59 -0.41 2.08
N THR A 106 19.32 0.70 2.18
CA THR A 106 19.54 1.40 3.44
C THR A 106 18.44 2.42 3.71
N GLY A 107 17.74 2.29 4.83
CA GLY A 107 16.74 3.24 5.28
C GLY A 107 15.68 2.61 6.17
N TRP A 108 14.77 3.43 6.70
CA TRP A 108 13.61 2.91 7.40
C TRP A 108 12.64 2.30 6.39
N PHE A 109 11.96 1.21 6.78
CA PHE A 109 11.04 0.50 5.90
C PHE A 109 9.95 1.40 5.31
N ILE A 110 9.58 2.48 5.99
CA ILE A 110 8.52 3.43 5.55
C ILE A 110 8.95 4.25 4.36
N ASP A 111 10.25 4.50 4.26
CA ASP A 111 10.83 5.24 3.16
C ASP A 111 11.23 4.27 2.03
N THR A 112 11.71 3.07 2.37
CA THR A 112 12.37 2.18 1.40
C THR A 112 11.41 1.23 0.67
N ILE A 113 10.41 0.67 1.36
CA ILE A 113 9.51 -0.33 0.74
C ILE A 113 8.66 0.29 -0.39
N PRO A 114 8.06 1.49 -0.25
CA PRO A 114 7.29 2.09 -1.34
C PRO A 114 8.11 2.31 -2.61
N ILE A 115 9.36 2.78 -2.47
CA ILE A 115 10.28 2.98 -3.59
C ILE A 115 10.64 1.65 -4.24
N PHE A 116 10.99 0.64 -3.42
CA PHE A 116 11.31 -0.69 -3.90
C PHE A 116 10.16 -1.32 -4.69
N LYS A 117 8.93 -1.17 -4.22
CA LYS A 117 7.74 -1.69 -4.92
C LYS A 117 7.62 -1.16 -6.34
N ASN A 118 7.75 0.16 -6.49
CA ASN A 118 7.61 0.82 -7.79
C ASN A 118 8.72 0.42 -8.77
N ASN A 119 9.92 0.12 -8.26
CA ASN A 119 11.09 -0.15 -9.10
C ASN A 119 11.25 -1.64 -9.43
N GLN A 120 11.01 -2.53 -8.46
CA GLN A 120 11.37 -3.94 -8.56
C GLN A 120 10.16 -4.87 -8.57
N LEU A 121 9.08 -4.54 -7.85
CA LEU A 121 7.94 -5.44 -7.69
C LEU A 121 6.79 -5.18 -8.67
N PHE A 122 6.80 -4.07 -9.41
CA PHE A 122 5.73 -3.75 -10.37
C PHE A 122 5.48 -4.85 -11.41
N GLU A 123 6.53 -5.56 -11.85
CA GLU A 123 6.44 -6.70 -12.79
C GLU A 123 6.91 -8.03 -12.18
N ASN A 124 7.18 -8.06 -10.87
CA ASN A 124 7.70 -9.23 -10.18
C ASN A 124 6.84 -9.60 -8.96
N TYR A 125 7.20 -10.70 -8.32
CA TYR A 125 6.56 -11.18 -7.11
C TYR A 125 7.59 -11.70 -6.13
N ILE A 126 7.17 -11.84 -4.87
CA ILE A 126 7.99 -12.34 -3.79
C ILE A 126 7.74 -13.84 -3.66
N SER A 127 8.79 -14.63 -3.81
CA SER A 127 8.79 -16.07 -3.55
C SER A 127 9.49 -16.45 -2.25
N PHE A 128 10.31 -15.55 -1.71
CA PHE A 128 10.97 -15.73 -0.43
C PHE A 128 11.02 -14.43 0.37
N LEU A 129 10.65 -14.53 1.64
CA LEU A 129 10.66 -13.41 2.58
C LEU A 129 11.27 -13.84 3.91
N HIS A 130 12.44 -13.30 4.24
CA HIS A 130 13.04 -13.43 5.57
C HIS A 130 12.71 -12.18 6.40
N VAL A 131 11.96 -12.35 7.49
CA VAL A 131 11.50 -11.27 8.38
C VAL A 131 12.23 -11.37 9.70
N ASP A 132 13.27 -10.56 9.88
CA ASP A 132 14.16 -10.55 11.05
C ASP A 132 14.31 -9.14 11.65
N CYS A 133 13.20 -8.39 11.66
CA CYS A 133 13.17 -7.01 12.15
C CYS A 133 12.77 -6.90 13.64
N ASP A 134 12.65 -8.04 14.34
CA ASP A 134 12.34 -8.24 15.76
C ASP A 134 11.01 -7.67 16.28
N ILE A 135 10.65 -6.44 15.94
CA ILE A 135 9.55 -5.69 16.54
C ILE A 135 8.24 -5.81 15.76
N TYR A 136 7.16 -5.55 16.47
CA TYR A 136 5.79 -5.64 15.97
C TYR A 136 5.54 -4.67 14.81
N GLU A 137 5.90 -3.40 15.00
CA GLU A 137 5.61 -2.30 14.07
C GLU A 137 6.28 -2.54 12.71
N SER A 138 7.57 -2.89 12.73
CA SER A 138 8.33 -3.22 11.53
C SER A 138 7.78 -4.44 10.81
N THR A 139 7.38 -5.48 11.55
CA THR A 139 6.78 -6.68 10.95
C THR A 139 5.44 -6.38 10.31
N CYS A 140 4.56 -5.65 11.00
CA CYS A 140 3.28 -5.20 10.47
C CYS A 140 3.49 -4.40 9.19
N GLN A 141 4.46 -3.50 9.19
CA GLN A 141 4.75 -2.67 8.04
C GLN A 141 5.20 -3.49 6.83
N VAL A 142 6.19 -4.38 7.00
CA VAL A 142 6.68 -5.26 5.93
C VAL A 142 5.54 -6.08 5.34
N LEU A 143 4.76 -6.75 6.18
CA LEU A 143 3.67 -7.62 5.72
C LEU A 143 2.54 -6.83 5.05
N ASN A 144 2.13 -5.69 5.60
CA ASN A 144 1.06 -4.85 5.03
C ASN A 144 1.49 -4.21 3.69
N GLU A 145 2.72 -3.73 3.58
CA GLU A 145 3.17 -3.04 2.36
C GLU A 145 3.37 -4.00 1.20
N LEU A 146 3.77 -5.25 1.49
CA LEU A 146 4.12 -6.27 0.50
C LEU A 146 3.00 -7.27 0.19
N HIS A 147 1.89 -7.25 0.93
CA HIS A 147 0.83 -8.27 0.85
C HIS A 147 0.41 -8.64 -0.59
N ALA A 148 0.24 -7.66 -1.48
CA ALA A 148 -0.23 -7.88 -2.85
C ALA A 148 0.82 -8.55 -3.76
N TYR A 149 2.08 -8.61 -3.34
CA TYR A 149 3.20 -9.17 -4.11
C TYR A 149 3.66 -10.54 -3.60
N ILE A 150 3.09 -11.03 -2.49
CA ILE A 150 3.42 -12.33 -1.92
C ILE A 150 2.68 -13.43 -2.69
N LYS A 151 3.41 -14.19 -3.51
CA LYS A 151 2.84 -15.25 -4.34
C LYS A 151 2.37 -16.44 -3.48
N PRO A 152 1.25 -17.11 -3.82
CA PRO A 152 0.95 -18.44 -3.28
C PRO A 152 2.05 -19.45 -3.60
N GLY A 153 2.59 -20.10 -2.57
CA GLY A 153 3.81 -20.88 -2.60
C GLY A 153 5.03 -20.13 -2.02
N CYS A 154 4.93 -18.83 -1.76
CA CYS A 154 5.98 -18.06 -1.11
C CYS A 154 6.31 -18.63 0.27
N ILE A 155 7.61 -18.73 0.54
CA ILE A 155 8.14 -19.18 1.82
C ILE A 155 8.49 -17.94 2.64
N ILE A 156 7.90 -17.83 3.84
CA ILE A 156 8.22 -16.77 4.80
C ILE A 156 8.92 -17.41 6.00
N VAL A 157 10.08 -16.87 6.37
CA VAL A 157 10.81 -17.28 7.56
C VAL A 157 10.86 -16.09 8.52
N PHE A 158 10.25 -16.26 9.68
CA PHE A 158 10.35 -15.29 10.78
C PHE A 158 11.56 -15.64 11.63
N GLY A 159 12.54 -14.73 11.76
CA GLY A 159 13.77 -14.97 12.52
C GLY A 159 13.51 -15.13 14.03
N LYS A 160 12.47 -14.44 14.54
CA LYS A 160 12.12 -14.40 15.96
C LYS A 160 10.62 -14.46 16.20
N LEU A 161 10.04 -15.66 16.10
CA LEU A 161 8.58 -15.84 16.25
C LEU A 161 8.16 -16.35 17.63
N LEU A 162 8.87 -17.33 18.20
CA LEU A 162 8.41 -18.06 19.40
C LEU A 162 9.50 -18.27 20.46
N ASN A 163 9.07 -18.71 21.64
CA ASN A 163 9.90 -19.18 22.75
C ASN A 163 10.83 -18.10 23.35
N PHE A 164 10.38 -16.85 23.34
CA PHE A 164 11.00 -15.76 24.09
C PHE A 164 9.94 -15.00 24.90
N LEU A 165 10.37 -14.17 25.85
CA LEU A 165 9.45 -13.39 26.68
C LEU A 165 8.57 -12.50 25.79
N ASP A 166 7.27 -12.48 26.07
CA ASP A 166 6.28 -11.65 25.37
C ASP A 166 6.18 -11.86 23.85
N TYR A 167 6.60 -13.01 23.32
CA TYR A 167 6.55 -13.31 21.88
C TYR A 167 5.18 -13.04 21.22
N GLN A 168 4.09 -13.23 21.98
CA GLN A 168 2.71 -12.93 21.62
C GLN A 168 2.39 -11.43 21.40
N LEU A 169 3.32 -10.52 21.68
CA LEU A 169 3.16 -9.09 21.43
C LEU A 169 3.96 -8.61 20.22
N HIS A 170 4.78 -9.48 19.62
CA HIS A 170 5.73 -9.12 18.56
C HIS A 170 5.32 -9.69 17.20
N GLN A 171 6.25 -10.31 16.47
CA GLN A 171 6.04 -10.79 15.10
C GLN A 171 4.85 -11.75 14.98
N LEU A 172 4.56 -12.55 16.02
CA LEU A 172 3.43 -13.47 16.03
C LEU A 172 2.09 -12.73 15.95
N LYS A 173 1.96 -11.60 16.65
CA LYS A 173 0.76 -10.78 16.61
C LYS A 173 0.61 -10.09 15.26
N ALA A 174 1.69 -9.51 14.75
CA ALA A 174 1.71 -8.89 13.43
C ALA A 174 1.32 -9.89 12.33
N PHE A 175 1.82 -11.12 12.42
CA PHE A 175 1.45 -12.20 11.51
C PHE A 175 -0.03 -12.58 11.63
N TYR A 176 -0.56 -12.72 12.84
CA TYR A 176 -1.99 -12.98 13.05
C TYR A 176 -2.89 -11.88 12.46
N GLU A 177 -2.53 -10.61 12.65
CA GLU A 177 -3.29 -9.50 12.07
C GLU A 177 -3.22 -9.50 10.54
N PHE A 178 -2.04 -9.78 9.99
CA PHE A 178 -1.84 -9.93 8.54
C PHE A 178 -2.74 -11.03 7.94
N ILE A 179 -2.77 -12.23 8.53
CA ILE A 179 -3.63 -13.32 8.02
C ILE A 179 -5.11 -12.97 8.11
N ARG A 180 -5.54 -12.30 9.19
CA ARG A 180 -6.95 -11.91 9.39
C ARG A 180 -7.39 -10.80 8.45
N LYS A 181 -6.53 -9.79 8.27
CA LYS A 181 -6.79 -8.60 7.45
C LYS A 181 -6.88 -8.96 5.96
N TYR A 182 -5.93 -9.74 5.46
CA TYR A 182 -5.83 -10.07 4.04
C TYR A 182 -6.38 -11.47 3.69
N LYS A 183 -6.97 -12.17 4.65
CA LYS A 183 -7.54 -13.52 4.48
C LYS A 183 -6.53 -14.51 3.88
N ILE A 184 -5.29 -14.42 4.35
CA ILE A 184 -4.18 -15.28 3.92
C ILE A 184 -4.38 -16.67 4.51
N LYS A 185 -4.23 -17.70 3.69
CA LYS A 185 -4.11 -19.09 4.16
C LYS A 185 -2.64 -19.51 4.06
N PHE A 186 -2.16 -20.24 5.06
CA PHE A 186 -0.76 -20.64 5.15
C PHE A 186 -0.64 -22.04 5.77
N GLU A 187 0.54 -22.64 5.66
CA GLU A 187 0.90 -23.86 6.38
C GLU A 187 2.17 -23.64 7.20
N TRP A 188 2.24 -24.26 8.37
CA TRP A 188 3.47 -24.32 9.16
C TRP A 188 4.41 -25.33 8.52
N ILE A 189 5.62 -24.89 8.14
CA ILE A 189 6.67 -25.81 7.68
C ILE A 189 7.38 -26.42 8.89
N GLY A 190 7.73 -25.56 9.85
CA GLY A 190 8.25 -26.00 11.13
C GLY A 190 9.26 -25.06 11.76
N MET A 191 9.90 -25.56 12.82
CA MET A 191 10.91 -24.87 13.60
C MET A 191 11.94 -25.86 14.18
N ASN A 192 13.02 -25.34 14.76
CA ASN A 192 14.06 -26.15 15.40
C ASN A 192 13.76 -26.43 16.88
N GLY A 193 12.76 -27.26 17.16
CA GLY A 193 12.37 -27.62 18.53
C GLY A 193 10.86 -27.64 18.71
N SER A 194 10.41 -27.64 19.96
CA SER A 194 8.99 -27.57 20.34
C SER A 194 8.64 -26.23 21.00
N PHE A 195 7.36 -25.91 21.07
CA PHE A 195 6.90 -24.75 21.83
C PHE A 195 7.20 -24.97 23.33
N SER A 196 7.61 -23.91 24.03
CA SER A 196 7.82 -23.91 25.48
C SER A 196 7.22 -22.66 26.10
N LYS A 197 6.22 -22.87 26.97
CA LYS A 197 5.59 -21.80 27.77
C LYS A 197 6.51 -21.28 28.88
N ASN A 198 7.44 -22.12 29.35
CA ASN A 198 8.41 -21.78 30.38
C ASN A 198 9.75 -21.42 29.72
N VAL A 199 9.88 -20.15 29.32
CA VAL A 199 11.11 -19.59 28.76
C VAL A 199 12.12 -19.46 29.89
N THR A 200 12.90 -20.52 30.13
CA THR A 200 13.96 -20.54 31.15
C THR A 200 15.32 -20.12 30.59
N ASN A 201 15.44 -20.08 29.25
CA ASN A 201 16.62 -19.65 28.50
C ASN A 201 16.17 -18.88 27.24
N ASN A 202 17.04 -18.02 26.69
CA ASN A 202 16.88 -17.23 25.46
C ASN A 202 16.75 -18.10 24.17
N ASN A 203 16.04 -19.22 24.22
CA ASN A 203 15.82 -20.10 23.08
C ASN A 203 14.72 -19.51 22.19
N CYS A 204 15.02 -18.40 21.55
CA CYS A 204 14.20 -17.86 20.48
C CYS A 204 14.24 -18.82 19.28
N HIS A 205 13.08 -19.09 18.70
CA HIS A 205 12.98 -19.96 17.53
C HIS A 205 12.47 -19.20 16.31
N ALA A 206 13.23 -19.34 15.24
CA ALA A 206 12.78 -19.02 13.89
C ALA A 206 11.73 -20.04 13.45
N VAL A 207 10.76 -19.58 12.66
CA VAL A 207 9.68 -20.43 12.16
C VAL A 207 9.47 -20.17 10.67
N GLY A 208 9.37 -21.26 9.91
CA GLY A 208 9.09 -21.24 8.49
C GLY A 208 7.62 -21.52 8.23
N ILE A 209 7.02 -20.73 7.34
CA ILE A 209 5.67 -20.94 6.82
C ILE A 209 5.68 -20.90 5.30
N LYS A 210 4.66 -21.51 4.70
CA LYS A 210 4.37 -21.36 3.27
C LYS A 210 2.99 -20.76 3.10
N ILE A 211 2.90 -19.76 2.24
CA ILE A 211 1.62 -19.17 1.85
C ILE A 211 0.89 -20.12 0.91
N ILE A 212 -0.32 -20.53 1.26
CA ILE A 212 -1.15 -21.44 0.46
C ILE A 212 -2.11 -20.66 -0.42
N HIS A 213 -2.65 -19.57 0.11
CA HIS A 213 -3.57 -18.70 -0.63
C HIS A 213 -3.39 -17.25 -0.21
N ASN A 214 -3.34 -16.36 -1.20
CA ASN A 214 -3.32 -14.93 -1.01
C ASN A 214 -4.35 -14.28 -1.96
N PRO A 215 -5.49 -13.78 -1.45
CA PRO A 215 -6.55 -13.18 -2.27
C PRO A 215 -6.16 -11.88 -2.97
N PHE A 216 -5.05 -11.26 -2.56
CA PHE A 216 -4.58 -9.98 -3.09
C PHE A 216 -3.45 -10.14 -4.10
N PHE A 217 -2.97 -11.37 -4.31
CA PHE A 217 -1.93 -11.64 -5.28
C PHE A 217 -2.52 -11.81 -6.67
N TYR A 218 -2.42 -10.75 -7.49
CA TYR A 218 -2.78 -10.77 -8.91
C TYR A 218 -1.51 -10.50 -9.71
N LEU A 219 -0.91 -11.56 -10.23
CA LEU A 219 0.09 -11.42 -11.29
C LEU A 219 -0.59 -10.74 -12.48
N SER A 220 -0.02 -9.63 -12.96
CA SER A 220 -0.08 -9.36 -14.39
C SER A 220 0.52 -10.58 -15.09
N SER A 221 -0.36 -11.42 -15.63
CA SER A 221 -0.16 -12.72 -16.29
C SER A 221 -0.12 -13.99 -15.41
N ASN A 222 -1.27 -14.67 -15.43
CA ASN A 222 -1.53 -16.12 -15.39
C ASN A 222 -1.15 -17.00 -14.16
N THR A 223 -2.22 -17.65 -13.66
CA THR A 223 -2.35 -18.96 -12.96
C THR A 223 -2.24 -19.07 -11.42
N LEU A 224 -3.36 -19.48 -10.82
CA LEU A 224 -3.65 -19.97 -9.45
C LEU A 224 -4.74 -21.07 -9.62
N SER A 225 -4.97 -22.11 -8.78
CA SER A 225 -4.54 -22.49 -7.42
C SER A 225 -5.23 -23.81 -6.98
N LEU A 226 -4.61 -24.59 -6.07
CA LEU A 226 -5.07 -25.83 -5.37
C LEU A 226 -6.44 -25.79 -4.61
N ASN A 227 -7.31 -26.81 -4.84
CA ASN A 227 -8.22 -27.74 -4.07
C ASN A 227 -8.81 -27.43 -2.66
N PRO A 228 -9.80 -28.20 -2.07
CA PRO A 228 -10.55 -29.43 -2.48
C PRO A 228 -12.10 -29.50 -2.21
N GLU A 229 -12.69 -30.58 -2.75
CA GLU A 229 -14.07 -31.16 -2.72
C GLU A 229 -14.98 -31.09 -1.46
N GLN A 230 -16.30 -30.99 -1.72
CA GLN A 230 -17.36 -31.87 -1.18
C GLN A 230 -18.60 -31.87 -2.11
N ASN A 231 -19.20 -33.06 -2.33
CA ASN A 231 -20.31 -33.38 -3.24
C ASN A 231 -21.42 -32.30 -3.32
N LYS A 232 -21.57 -31.67 -4.50
CA LYS A 232 -22.63 -30.70 -4.83
C LYS A 232 -23.61 -31.26 -5.87
N GLU A 233 -24.91 -30.98 -5.70
CA GLU A 233 -25.95 -31.18 -6.72
C GLU A 233 -25.65 -30.37 -7.99
N MET A 234 -26.17 -30.80 -9.15
CA MET A 234 -25.82 -30.22 -10.44
C MET A 234 -26.26 -28.76 -10.60
N ASP A 235 -25.28 -27.85 -10.67
CA ASP A 235 -25.54 -26.41 -10.78
C ASP A 235 -25.97 -26.04 -12.22
N GLU A 236 -27.17 -25.47 -12.35
CA GLU A 236 -27.71 -25.02 -13.63
C GLU A 236 -26.91 -23.85 -14.24
N LYS A 237 -26.18 -23.11 -13.40
CA LYS A 237 -25.35 -21.96 -13.73
C LYS A 237 -23.97 -22.34 -14.26
N PHE A 238 -23.59 -23.62 -14.20
CA PHE A 238 -22.33 -24.11 -14.76
C PHE A 238 -22.32 -24.08 -16.30
N ASP A 239 -21.40 -23.30 -16.87
CA ASP A 239 -21.12 -23.23 -18.29
C ASP A 239 -20.17 -24.36 -18.72
N TRP A 240 -20.75 -25.56 -18.78
CA TRP A 240 -20.05 -26.79 -19.16
C TRP A 240 -19.41 -26.74 -20.56
N LYS A 241 -19.95 -25.94 -21.49
CA LYS A 241 -19.40 -25.84 -22.85
C LYS A 241 -18.08 -25.09 -22.84
N LYS A 242 -18.05 -23.96 -22.12
CA LYS A 242 -16.83 -23.17 -21.91
C LYS A 242 -15.80 -23.96 -21.13
N TYR A 243 -16.25 -24.75 -20.15
CA TYR A 243 -15.38 -25.64 -19.40
C TYR A 243 -14.68 -26.69 -20.27
N ILE A 244 -15.41 -27.41 -21.13
CA ILE A 244 -14.81 -28.37 -22.06
C ILE A 244 -13.89 -27.68 -23.07
N SER A 245 -14.30 -26.53 -23.62
CA SER A 245 -13.52 -25.85 -24.67
C SER A 245 -12.25 -25.18 -24.13
N TYR A 246 -12.25 -24.76 -22.87
CA TYR A 246 -11.10 -24.13 -22.22
C TYR A 246 -9.99 -25.14 -21.91
N TYR A 247 -10.35 -26.40 -21.65
CA TYR A 247 -9.39 -27.45 -21.31
C TYR A 247 -9.35 -28.54 -22.38
N SER A 248 -8.31 -28.50 -23.21
CA SER A 248 -8.16 -29.37 -24.39
C SER A 248 -8.24 -30.88 -24.11
N ASP A 249 -7.87 -31.31 -22.90
CA ASP A 249 -7.91 -32.70 -22.46
C ASP A 249 -9.34 -33.20 -22.17
N LEU A 250 -10.30 -32.30 -21.96
CA LEU A 250 -11.72 -32.60 -21.75
C LEU A 250 -12.52 -32.66 -23.06
N SER A 251 -11.87 -32.46 -24.21
CA SER A 251 -12.50 -32.43 -25.54
C SER A 251 -13.23 -33.72 -25.93
N HIS A 252 -12.99 -34.82 -25.21
CA HIS A 252 -13.67 -36.09 -25.39
C HIS A 252 -15.04 -36.18 -24.68
N PHE A 253 -15.32 -35.29 -23.71
CA PHE A 253 -16.64 -35.16 -23.13
C PHE A 253 -17.56 -34.42 -24.09
N THR A 254 -18.78 -34.92 -24.26
CA THR A 254 -19.72 -34.36 -25.26
C THR A 254 -21.00 -33.82 -24.66
N ASN A 255 -21.19 -33.94 -23.35
CA ASN A 255 -22.42 -33.50 -22.70
C ASN A 255 -22.19 -32.89 -21.31
N LYS A 256 -23.22 -32.16 -20.84
CA LYS A 256 -23.23 -31.40 -19.59
C LYS A 256 -22.98 -32.28 -18.36
N ASN A 257 -23.53 -33.50 -18.33
CA ASN A 257 -23.45 -34.37 -17.16
C ASN A 257 -22.04 -34.93 -16.99
N GLU A 258 -21.38 -35.36 -18.07
CA GLU A 258 -19.99 -35.80 -18.04
C GLU A 258 -19.04 -34.67 -17.61
N ALA A 259 -19.26 -33.46 -18.15
CA ALA A 259 -18.49 -32.29 -17.77
C ALA A 259 -18.72 -31.88 -16.31
N TRP A 260 -19.95 -31.99 -15.80
CA TRP A 260 -20.28 -31.70 -14.42
C TRP A 260 -19.74 -32.76 -13.45
N ASP A 261 -19.89 -34.05 -13.79
CA ASP A 261 -19.35 -35.15 -13.01
C ASP A 261 -17.82 -35.07 -12.95
N HIS A 262 -17.19 -34.74 -14.08
CA HIS A 262 -15.77 -34.43 -14.13
C HIS A 262 -15.45 -33.21 -13.27
N TRP A 263 -16.21 -32.11 -13.41
CA TRP A 263 -16.00 -30.89 -12.65
C TRP A 263 -16.04 -31.12 -11.13
N ILE A 264 -17.03 -31.86 -10.64
CA ILE A 264 -17.21 -32.14 -9.21
C ILE A 264 -16.17 -33.15 -8.69
N LYS A 265 -15.87 -34.23 -9.43
CA LYS A 265 -14.93 -35.25 -8.97
C LYS A 265 -13.46 -34.86 -9.14
N ASN A 266 -13.17 -34.10 -10.19
CA ASN A 266 -11.81 -33.83 -10.64
C ASN A 266 -11.59 -32.33 -10.83
N GLY A 267 -12.50 -31.58 -11.46
CA GLY A 267 -12.30 -30.17 -11.81
C GLY A 267 -11.99 -29.26 -10.60
N GLU A 268 -12.79 -29.34 -9.53
CA GLU A 268 -12.56 -28.61 -8.27
C GLU A 268 -11.26 -29.08 -7.58
N LYS A 269 -10.90 -30.35 -7.76
CA LYS A 269 -9.63 -30.98 -7.32
C LYS A 269 -8.43 -30.81 -8.27
N GLU A 270 -8.64 -30.21 -9.42
CA GLU A 270 -7.62 -29.96 -10.44
C GLU A 270 -7.48 -28.46 -10.68
N CYS A 271 -8.07 -27.64 -9.80
CA CYS A 271 -7.99 -26.19 -9.87
C CYS A 271 -8.57 -25.62 -11.16
N ARG A 272 -9.47 -26.35 -11.82
CA ARG A 272 -10.02 -25.88 -13.07
C ARG A 272 -10.95 -24.70 -12.80
N VAL A 273 -11.22 -23.86 -13.79
CA VAL A 273 -12.04 -22.65 -13.60
C VAL A 273 -13.52 -22.99 -13.58
N TYR A 274 -14.25 -22.56 -12.54
CA TYR A 274 -15.71 -22.68 -12.46
C TYR A 274 -16.31 -21.60 -13.35
N PHE A 275 -16.78 -21.99 -14.52
CA PHE A 275 -17.41 -21.04 -15.43
C PHE A 275 -18.88 -20.86 -15.03
N ASN A 276 -19.16 -19.83 -14.24
CA ASN A 276 -20.51 -19.40 -13.93
C ASN A 276 -21.06 -18.57 -15.09
N LYS A 277 -22.27 -18.87 -15.54
CA LYS A 277 -22.96 -18.08 -16.58
C LYS A 277 -23.24 -16.64 -16.13
N ASP A 278 -23.37 -16.39 -14.83
CA ASP A 278 -23.80 -15.10 -14.28
C ASP A 278 -22.62 -14.14 -13.95
N ASP A 279 -21.40 -14.65 -13.77
CA ASP A 279 -20.23 -13.84 -13.35
C ASP A 279 -19.71 -12.90 -14.45
N GLN A 280 -20.10 -13.12 -15.70
CA GLN A 280 -19.71 -12.25 -16.80
C GLN A 280 -20.42 -10.90 -16.75
N GLU A 281 -21.65 -10.79 -16.23
CA GLU A 281 -22.40 -9.52 -16.27
C GLU A 281 -21.85 -8.49 -15.27
N GLN A 282 -21.50 -8.90 -14.05
CA GLN A 282 -21.07 -7.98 -13.00
C GLN A 282 -19.62 -7.48 -13.20
N GLU A 283 -18.75 -8.34 -13.73
CA GLU A 283 -17.35 -8.01 -14.03
C GLU A 283 -17.24 -7.13 -15.29
N VAL A 284 -18.09 -7.40 -16.29
CA VAL A 284 -18.23 -6.55 -17.48
C VAL A 284 -18.85 -5.20 -17.11
N LEU A 285 -19.84 -5.12 -16.22
CA LEU A 285 -20.41 -3.84 -15.75
C LEU A 285 -19.40 -2.94 -15.02
N ASN A 286 -18.51 -3.52 -14.21
CA ASN A 286 -17.48 -2.77 -13.49
C ASN A 286 -16.32 -2.34 -14.42
N LEU A 287 -15.94 -3.19 -15.39
CA LEU A 287 -14.94 -2.84 -16.40
C LEU A 287 -15.49 -1.81 -17.40
N ILE A 288 -16.76 -1.93 -17.80
CA ILE A 288 -17.48 -0.94 -18.60
C ILE A 288 -17.58 0.37 -17.83
N GLN A 289 -17.98 0.40 -16.56
CA GLN A 289 -17.99 1.64 -15.79
C GLN A 289 -16.61 2.30 -15.69
N LYS A 290 -15.55 1.52 -15.51
CA LYS A 290 -14.19 2.06 -15.43
C LYS A 290 -13.68 2.55 -16.79
N GLN A 291 -14.00 1.84 -17.87
CA GLN A 291 -13.66 2.23 -19.23
C GLN A 291 -14.52 3.40 -19.71
N ASP A 292 -15.82 3.43 -19.42
CA ASP A 292 -16.72 4.54 -19.68
C ASP A 292 -16.28 5.79 -18.93
N ILE A 293 -15.86 5.67 -17.66
CA ILE A 293 -15.28 6.80 -16.92
C ILE A 293 -13.97 7.27 -17.56
N LEU A 294 -13.10 6.35 -17.99
CA LEU A 294 -11.85 6.70 -18.70
C LEU A 294 -12.13 7.32 -20.07
N ASP A 295 -13.13 6.85 -20.80
CA ASP A 295 -13.55 7.34 -22.11
C ASP A 295 -14.27 8.68 -21.98
N LEU A 296 -15.05 8.90 -20.90
CA LEU A 296 -15.69 10.18 -20.58
C LEU A 296 -14.65 11.22 -20.17
N ILE A 297 -13.65 10.82 -19.37
CA ILE A 297 -12.49 11.65 -19.03
C ILE A 297 -11.69 11.97 -20.30
N GLN A 298 -11.43 10.97 -21.14
CA GLN A 298 -10.68 11.15 -22.39
C GLN A 298 -11.44 12.02 -23.40
N GLU A 299 -12.77 11.91 -23.51
CA GLU A 299 -13.59 12.73 -24.40
C GLU A 299 -13.71 14.18 -23.89
N GLN A 300 -13.88 14.38 -22.57
CA GLN A 300 -13.83 15.71 -21.96
C GLN A 300 -12.43 16.33 -22.06
N GLU A 301 -11.36 15.56 -21.88
CA GLU A 301 -9.99 16.06 -22.00
C GLU A 301 -9.63 16.40 -23.46
N ILE A 302 -10.01 15.59 -24.44
CA ILE A 302 -9.76 15.89 -25.87
C ILE A 302 -10.54 17.14 -26.28
N LYS A 303 -11.77 17.33 -25.78
CA LYS A 303 -12.58 18.53 -26.02
C LYS A 303 -11.83 19.81 -25.65
N TYR A 304 -11.15 19.86 -24.51
CA TYR A 304 -10.42 21.05 -24.08
C TYR A 304 -9.08 21.27 -24.81
N THR A 305 -8.59 20.28 -25.57
CA THR A 305 -7.43 20.42 -26.47
C THR A 305 -7.81 20.77 -27.91
N PHE A 306 -9.10 20.93 -28.20
CA PHE A 306 -9.61 21.24 -29.53
C PHE A 306 -9.50 22.74 -29.82
N ASP A 307 -8.67 23.09 -30.81
CA ASP A 307 -8.57 24.44 -31.36
C ASP A 307 -9.80 24.73 -32.24
N TRP A 308 -10.91 24.95 -31.55
CA TRP A 308 -12.22 25.10 -32.14
C TRP A 308 -12.34 26.39 -32.97
N ILE A 309 -11.53 27.41 -32.66
CA ILE A 309 -11.48 28.67 -33.41
C ILE A 309 -10.82 28.43 -34.76
N THR A 310 -9.69 27.74 -34.82
CA THR A 310 -9.07 27.36 -36.10
C THR A 310 -9.96 26.42 -36.88
N TYR A 311 -10.60 25.46 -36.20
CA TYR A 311 -11.58 24.57 -36.82
C TYR A 311 -12.74 25.36 -37.46
N LYS A 312 -13.38 26.27 -36.71
CA LYS A 312 -14.43 27.16 -37.21
C LYS A 312 -13.95 28.00 -38.41
N ASN A 313 -12.79 28.63 -38.30
CA ASN A 313 -12.28 29.53 -39.34
C ASN A 313 -11.79 28.80 -40.60
N THR A 314 -11.51 27.49 -40.51
CA THR A 314 -11.10 26.68 -41.65
C THR A 314 -12.29 26.32 -42.54
N TYR A 315 -13.48 26.20 -41.98
CA TYR A 315 -14.66 25.70 -42.68
C TYR A 315 -15.77 26.76 -42.71
N GLU A 316 -16.01 27.35 -43.89
CA GLU A 316 -16.93 28.48 -44.07
C GLU A 316 -18.36 28.22 -43.60
N ASP A 317 -18.80 26.95 -43.62
CA ASP A 317 -20.13 26.52 -43.21
C ASP A 317 -20.34 26.55 -41.68
N LEU A 318 -19.27 26.69 -40.90
CA LEU A 318 -19.32 26.76 -39.43
C LEU A 318 -19.45 28.19 -38.88
N TYR A 319 -19.79 29.16 -39.73
CA TYR A 319 -19.83 30.58 -39.35
C TYR A 319 -20.78 30.90 -38.17
N LEU A 320 -21.79 30.07 -37.94
CA LEU A 320 -22.78 30.20 -36.85
C LEU A 320 -22.33 29.62 -35.50
N ILE A 321 -21.31 28.76 -35.48
CA ILE A 321 -20.79 28.16 -34.23
C ILE A 321 -20.02 29.24 -33.46
N ASP A 322 -20.35 29.51 -32.20
CA ASP A 322 -19.69 30.58 -31.44
C ASP A 322 -19.10 30.14 -30.09
N THR A 323 -19.27 28.87 -29.72
CA THR A 323 -18.65 28.30 -28.51
C THR A 323 -17.84 27.04 -28.78
N LEU A 324 -16.94 26.72 -27.84
CA LEU A 324 -16.24 25.43 -27.80
C LEU A 324 -17.22 24.25 -27.76
N ASP A 325 -18.30 24.37 -26.99
CA ASP A 325 -19.27 23.28 -26.83
C ASP A 325 -20.00 22.98 -28.13
N GLU A 326 -20.45 24.01 -28.84
CA GLU A 326 -21.07 23.87 -30.16
C GLU A 326 -20.09 23.33 -31.20
N ALA A 327 -18.86 23.83 -31.21
CA ALA A 327 -17.83 23.36 -32.12
C ALA A 327 -17.45 21.89 -31.85
N TRP A 328 -17.37 21.51 -30.59
CA TRP A 328 -17.08 20.14 -30.18
C TRP A 328 -18.23 19.20 -30.53
N ASN A 329 -19.47 19.59 -30.23
CA ASN A 329 -20.66 18.84 -30.60
C ASN A 329 -20.71 18.65 -32.13
N HIS A 330 -20.44 19.70 -32.89
CA HIS A 330 -20.32 19.59 -34.35
C HIS A 330 -19.19 18.63 -34.75
N TRP A 331 -18.00 18.75 -34.16
CA TRP A 331 -16.87 17.90 -34.47
C TRP A 331 -17.17 16.40 -34.24
N ILE A 332 -17.75 16.08 -33.08
CA ILE A 332 -18.08 14.71 -32.68
C ILE A 332 -19.18 14.11 -33.57
N HIS A 333 -20.22 14.89 -33.91
CA HIS A 333 -21.38 14.39 -34.65
C HIS A 333 -21.26 14.49 -36.18
N HIS A 334 -20.48 15.45 -36.69
CA HIS A 334 -20.39 15.76 -38.12
C HIS A 334 -18.95 15.77 -38.61
N GLY A 335 -18.06 16.49 -37.92
CA GLY A 335 -16.68 16.70 -38.37
C GLY A 335 -15.89 15.40 -38.57
N LYS A 336 -16.04 14.42 -37.68
CA LYS A 336 -15.42 13.08 -37.83
C LYS A 336 -15.94 12.32 -39.05
N ILE A 337 -17.24 12.37 -39.30
CA ILE A 337 -17.90 11.64 -40.40
C ILE A 337 -17.54 12.26 -41.75
N GLU A 338 -17.37 13.57 -41.76
CA GLU A 338 -17.00 14.36 -42.94
C GLU A 338 -15.48 14.42 -43.16
N GLU A 339 -14.70 13.64 -42.39
CA GLU A 339 -13.24 13.58 -42.45
C GLU A 339 -12.55 14.95 -42.32
N ARG A 340 -13.16 15.87 -41.56
CA ARG A 340 -12.58 17.18 -41.28
C ARG A 340 -11.29 17.02 -40.45
N LYS A 341 -10.41 18.00 -40.50
CA LYS A 341 -9.15 17.98 -39.76
C LYS A 341 -9.38 18.30 -38.28
N PHE A 342 -8.84 17.46 -37.39
CA PHE A 342 -8.77 17.79 -35.97
C PHE A 342 -7.65 18.79 -35.74
N PHE A 343 -8.01 19.98 -35.25
CA PHE A 343 -7.04 21.00 -34.87
C PHE A 343 -6.76 20.84 -33.39
N SER A 344 -5.63 20.24 -33.04
CA SER A 344 -5.19 20.09 -31.66
C SER A 344 -4.29 21.26 -31.28
N ILE A 345 -4.54 21.82 -30.10
CA ILE A 345 -3.69 22.83 -29.47
C ILE A 345 -2.30 22.24 -29.14
N GLU A 346 -2.18 20.92 -28.98
CA GLU A 346 -0.92 20.24 -28.62
C GLU A 346 0.01 19.96 -29.81
N LYS A 347 -0.54 19.87 -31.03
CA LYS A 347 0.24 19.54 -32.25
C LYS A 347 0.64 20.74 -33.08
N ASN A 348 -0.03 21.86 -32.90
CA ASN A 348 0.42 23.12 -33.50
C ASN A 348 1.42 23.73 -32.53
N ASP A 349 2.60 24.15 -33.01
CA ASP A 349 3.56 25.00 -32.28
C ASP A 349 2.89 26.32 -31.83
N ALA A 350 1.94 26.24 -30.92
CA ALA A 350 0.95 27.27 -30.66
C ALA A 350 1.56 28.29 -29.72
N THR A 351 2.10 29.35 -30.31
CA THR A 351 2.52 30.57 -29.62
C THR A 351 1.32 31.32 -29.04
N GLN A 352 0.11 30.98 -29.48
CA GLN A 352 -1.16 31.51 -29.00
C GLN A 352 -2.15 30.36 -28.81
N ILE A 353 -2.61 30.13 -27.57
CA ILE A 353 -3.79 29.30 -27.32
C ILE A 353 -5.01 30.23 -27.35
N ARG A 354 -5.90 30.06 -28.34
CA ARG A 354 -7.12 30.87 -28.51
C ARG A 354 -8.34 30.08 -28.03
N GLY A 355 -9.32 30.76 -27.44
CA GLY A 355 -10.62 30.15 -27.06
C GLY A 355 -10.66 29.45 -25.69
N ILE A 356 -9.74 29.78 -24.77
CA ILE A 356 -9.80 29.38 -23.36
C ILE A 356 -10.64 30.41 -22.60
N GLU A 357 -11.91 30.11 -22.36
CA GLU A 357 -12.85 31.08 -21.80
C GLU A 357 -13.36 30.72 -20.40
N ASN A 358 -13.06 29.52 -19.88
CA ASN A 358 -13.55 29.07 -18.57
C ASN A 358 -12.47 28.49 -17.63
N GLU A 359 -12.70 28.60 -16.32
CA GLU A 359 -11.77 28.22 -15.25
C GLU A 359 -11.36 26.74 -15.29
N GLN A 360 -12.29 25.87 -15.67
CA GLN A 360 -12.04 24.42 -15.77
C GLN A 360 -11.10 24.05 -16.92
N SER A 361 -11.17 24.77 -18.05
CA SER A 361 -10.21 24.61 -19.16
C SER A 361 -8.82 25.14 -18.81
N ILE A 362 -8.74 26.22 -18.02
CA ILE A 362 -7.47 26.79 -17.52
C ILE A 362 -6.77 25.80 -16.60
N GLU A 363 -7.50 25.23 -15.64
CA GLU A 363 -6.94 24.27 -14.69
C GLU A 363 -6.44 23.00 -15.39
N THR A 364 -7.22 22.49 -16.35
CA THR A 364 -6.83 21.31 -17.14
C THR A 364 -5.55 21.57 -17.96
N LEU A 365 -5.41 22.76 -18.56
CA LEU A 365 -4.22 23.13 -19.33
C LEU A 365 -3.00 23.36 -18.45
N LYS A 366 -3.18 23.93 -17.24
CA LYS A 366 -2.15 24.04 -16.22
C LYS A 366 -1.65 22.65 -15.80
N LEU A 367 -2.58 21.72 -15.56
CA LEU A 367 -2.32 20.32 -15.24
C LEU A 367 -1.73 19.50 -16.38
N ARG A 368 -1.63 20.05 -17.59
CA ARG A 368 -0.86 19.48 -18.72
C ARG A 368 0.43 20.22 -19.03
N PHE A 369 0.65 21.40 -18.46
CA PHE A 369 1.84 22.19 -18.75
C PHE A 369 3.12 21.49 -18.23
N ASP A 370 4.00 21.13 -19.16
CA ASP A 370 5.36 20.63 -18.91
C ASP A 370 6.26 21.83 -18.57
N TRP A 371 6.03 22.34 -17.36
CA TRP A 371 6.70 23.54 -16.89
C TRP A 371 8.21 23.37 -16.75
N VAL A 372 8.67 22.14 -16.49
CA VAL A 372 10.10 21.80 -16.42
C VAL A 372 10.73 22.01 -17.79
N LYS A 373 10.14 21.41 -18.84
CA LYS A 373 10.61 21.60 -20.21
C LYS A 373 10.52 23.06 -20.66
N TYR A 374 9.49 23.77 -20.21
CA TYR A 374 9.33 25.20 -20.48
C TYR A 374 10.47 26.04 -19.88
N VAL A 375 10.79 25.84 -18.60
CA VAL A 375 11.91 26.54 -17.92
C VAL A 375 13.25 26.14 -18.53
N ASP A 376 13.47 24.86 -18.81
CA ASP A 376 14.70 24.36 -19.43
C ASP A 376 14.94 24.88 -20.85
N THR A 377 13.88 25.29 -21.56
CA THR A 377 13.98 25.80 -22.93
C THR A 377 14.38 27.28 -22.98
N TYR A 378 14.08 28.06 -21.94
CA TYR A 378 14.25 29.52 -21.94
C TYR A 378 15.15 29.97 -20.78
N ASP A 379 16.41 30.30 -21.10
CA ASP A 379 17.47 30.61 -20.12
C ASP A 379 17.13 31.72 -19.12
N ASP A 380 16.25 32.66 -19.50
CA ASP A 380 15.83 33.78 -18.66
C ASP A 380 14.86 33.39 -17.53
N LEU A 381 14.37 32.15 -17.52
CA LEU A 381 13.40 31.63 -16.55
C LEU A 381 14.03 30.89 -15.36
N GLY A 382 15.35 30.92 -15.20
CA GLY A 382 16.06 30.15 -14.16
C GLY A 382 15.68 30.46 -12.70
N SER A 383 14.87 31.50 -12.44
CA SER A 383 14.30 31.80 -11.12
C SER A 383 12.94 31.14 -10.85
N ILE A 384 12.29 30.57 -11.88
CA ILE A 384 11.01 29.88 -11.78
C ILE A 384 11.26 28.44 -11.31
N ASN A 385 10.66 28.06 -10.19
CA ASN A 385 10.86 26.74 -9.58
C ASN A 385 9.56 25.98 -9.25
N THR A 386 8.39 26.52 -9.64
CA THR A 386 7.11 25.83 -9.48
C THR A 386 6.26 25.86 -10.74
N LEU A 387 5.31 24.93 -10.81
CA LEU A 387 4.28 24.88 -11.85
C LEU A 387 3.45 26.17 -11.86
N GLU A 388 3.04 26.67 -10.70
CA GLU A 388 2.29 27.92 -10.54
C GLU A 388 3.05 29.10 -11.15
N GLN A 389 4.32 29.29 -10.76
CA GLN A 389 5.14 30.40 -11.26
C GLN A 389 5.36 30.30 -12.77
N ALA A 390 5.59 29.09 -13.29
CA ALA A 390 5.79 28.87 -14.70
C ALA A 390 4.50 29.11 -15.51
N TRP A 391 3.36 28.65 -14.99
CA TRP A 391 2.05 28.84 -15.59
C TRP A 391 1.65 30.32 -15.59
N ASP A 392 1.80 30.99 -14.45
CA ASP A 392 1.53 32.42 -14.31
C ASP A 392 2.42 33.24 -15.25
N HIS A 393 3.70 32.91 -15.33
CA HIS A 393 4.60 33.54 -16.29
C HIS A 393 4.14 33.30 -17.72
N TRP A 394 3.83 32.06 -18.10
CA TRP A 394 3.43 31.72 -19.47
C TRP A 394 2.12 32.42 -19.88
N ILE A 395 1.13 32.46 -18.99
CA ILE A 395 -0.15 33.14 -19.24
C ILE A 395 0.00 34.66 -19.36
N HIS A 396 0.82 35.31 -18.51
CA HIS A 396 0.88 36.78 -18.49
C HIS A 396 1.94 37.34 -19.46
N ASN A 397 3.04 36.63 -19.67
CA ASN A 397 4.18 37.09 -20.45
C ASN A 397 4.48 36.15 -21.62
N GLY A 398 4.67 34.85 -21.35
CA GLY A 398 5.17 33.89 -22.32
C GLY A 398 4.34 33.82 -23.61
N ARG A 399 3.00 33.82 -23.52
CA ARG A 399 2.11 33.82 -24.69
C ARG A 399 2.21 35.11 -25.52
N ASN A 400 2.42 36.26 -24.88
CA ASN A 400 2.55 37.55 -25.55
C ASN A 400 3.94 37.68 -26.22
N GLU A 401 4.92 36.98 -25.67
CA GLU A 401 6.29 36.86 -26.18
C GLU A 401 6.44 35.75 -27.23
N ASN A 402 5.35 35.09 -27.62
CA ASN A 402 5.33 33.94 -28.55
C ASN A 402 6.14 32.73 -28.09
N ARG A 403 6.22 32.48 -26.77
CA ARG A 403 6.86 31.28 -26.23
C ARG A 403 5.95 30.05 -26.38
N LYS A 404 6.58 28.90 -26.60
CA LYS A 404 5.86 27.64 -26.84
C LYS A 404 5.18 27.12 -25.57
N TYR A 405 3.96 26.60 -25.73
CA TYR A 405 3.33 25.73 -24.74
C TYR A 405 3.89 24.31 -24.88
N PHE A 406 4.35 23.73 -23.77
CA PHE A 406 4.80 22.35 -23.73
C PHE A 406 3.78 21.51 -22.98
N SER A 407 3.17 20.53 -23.65
CA SER A 407 2.22 19.59 -23.03
C SER A 407 2.95 18.33 -22.55
N MET A 408 2.59 17.85 -21.37
CA MET A 408 2.99 16.54 -20.85
C MET A 408 2.21 15.43 -21.54
N ASP A 409 2.80 14.24 -21.65
CA ASP A 409 2.07 13.08 -22.14
C ASP A 409 0.91 12.68 -21.20
N ILE A 410 -0.06 11.94 -21.73
CA ILE A 410 -1.29 11.55 -21.02
C ILE A 410 -0.95 10.74 -19.76
N LYS A 411 0.07 9.88 -19.79
CA LYS A 411 0.46 9.06 -18.63
C LYS A 411 1.04 9.90 -17.50
N ARG A 412 1.88 10.89 -17.82
CA ARG A 412 2.46 11.82 -16.85
C ARG A 412 1.43 12.80 -16.31
N THR A 413 0.45 13.20 -17.13
CA THR A 413 -0.69 14.01 -16.70
C THR A 413 -1.55 13.26 -15.70
N ILE A 414 -1.91 12.01 -15.99
CA ILE A 414 -2.63 11.12 -15.05
C ILE A 414 -1.82 10.94 -13.76
N HIS A 415 -0.50 10.75 -13.85
CA HIS A 415 0.35 10.65 -12.66
C HIS A 415 0.40 11.95 -11.84
N ARG A 416 0.40 13.13 -12.48
CA ARG A 416 0.34 14.43 -11.78
C ARG A 416 -0.99 14.60 -11.05
N VAL A 417 -2.11 14.34 -11.73
CA VAL A 417 -3.45 14.38 -11.12
C VAL A 417 -3.58 13.37 -9.98
N LEU A 418 -3.05 12.15 -10.16
CA LEU A 418 -3.02 11.13 -9.10
C LEU A 418 -2.08 11.49 -7.94
N SER A 419 -1.01 12.26 -8.19
CA SER A 419 -0.11 12.77 -7.16
C SER A 419 -0.69 13.95 -6.37
N GLU A 420 -1.42 14.84 -7.06
CA GLU A 420 -2.13 15.98 -6.45
C GLU A 420 -3.39 15.53 -5.68
N THR A 421 -4.04 14.46 -6.14
CA THR A 421 -5.09 13.78 -5.34
C THR A 421 -4.50 12.93 -4.20
N LYS A 422 -3.22 12.53 -4.27
CA LYS A 422 -2.46 11.99 -3.12
C LYS A 422 -1.98 13.06 -2.14
N LEU A 423 -1.86 14.32 -2.56
CA LEU A 423 -1.52 15.45 -1.67
C LEU A 423 -2.57 15.64 -0.55
N ASN A 424 -3.79 15.11 -0.73
CA ASN A 424 -4.83 15.04 0.31
C ASN A 424 -4.51 14.10 1.49
N SER A 425 -3.36 13.41 1.52
CA SER A 425 -2.92 12.65 2.71
C SER A 425 -1.96 13.40 3.63
N GLU A 426 -1.39 14.55 3.22
CA GLU A 426 -0.42 15.32 4.02
C GLU A 426 -1.00 16.60 4.66
N PHE A 427 -2.27 16.92 4.38
CA PHE A 427 -2.94 18.07 4.97
C PHE A 427 -4.42 17.79 5.22
N ASP A 428 -4.78 17.78 6.49
CA ASP A 428 -6.14 17.67 6.98
C ASP A 428 -6.61 19.06 7.38
N TRP A 429 -7.22 19.78 6.43
CA TRP A 429 -7.57 21.19 6.63
C TRP A 429 -8.57 21.38 7.78
N LEU A 430 -9.50 20.44 7.96
CA LEU A 430 -10.47 20.45 9.06
C LEU A 430 -9.75 20.28 10.39
N PHE A 431 -8.81 19.35 10.50
CA PHE A 431 -7.96 19.27 11.68
C PHE A 431 -7.13 20.55 11.88
N TYR A 432 -6.50 21.06 10.84
CA TYR A 432 -5.63 22.22 10.91
C TYR A 432 -6.36 23.46 11.46
N ILE A 433 -7.54 23.81 10.92
CA ILE A 433 -8.32 24.95 11.42
C ILE A 433 -8.87 24.72 12.83
N ASN A 434 -9.18 23.47 13.19
CA ASN A 434 -9.76 23.16 14.50
C ASN A 434 -8.70 22.97 15.58
N ASN A 435 -7.45 22.66 15.22
CA ASN A 435 -6.32 22.46 16.13
C ASN A 435 -5.75 23.79 16.65
N TYR A 436 -5.99 24.90 15.93
CA TYR A 436 -5.44 26.23 16.24
C TYR A 436 -6.55 27.27 16.29
N ASP A 437 -6.82 27.82 17.49
CA ASP A 437 -7.95 28.72 17.72
C ASP A 437 -7.85 30.04 16.92
N ASP A 438 -6.63 30.50 16.63
CA ASP A 438 -6.35 31.67 15.80
C ASP A 438 -6.76 31.49 14.33
N LEU A 439 -6.96 30.25 13.86
CA LEU A 439 -7.35 29.93 12.49
C LEU A 439 -8.86 29.80 12.30
N SER A 440 -9.66 30.06 13.35
CA SER A 440 -11.13 29.97 13.31
C SER A 440 -11.81 30.88 12.29
N HIS A 441 -11.08 31.86 11.74
CA HIS A 441 -11.54 32.75 10.67
C HIS A 441 -11.42 32.13 9.27
N LEU A 442 -10.63 31.06 9.11
CA LEU A 442 -10.47 30.34 7.84
C LEU A 442 -11.65 29.37 7.67
N THR A 443 -12.43 29.56 6.61
CA THR A 443 -13.71 28.86 6.41
C THR A 443 -13.67 27.80 5.31
N ASN A 444 -12.56 27.71 4.56
CA ASN A 444 -12.41 26.77 3.46
C ASN A 444 -10.98 26.21 3.41
N GLU A 445 -10.87 25.06 2.74
CA GLU A 445 -9.64 24.28 2.59
C GLU A 445 -8.52 25.05 1.89
N LYS A 446 -8.85 25.85 0.87
CA LYS A 446 -7.88 26.62 0.08
C LYS A 446 -7.18 27.67 0.94
N ASP A 447 -7.93 28.40 1.75
CA ASP A 447 -7.37 29.42 2.63
C ASP A 447 -6.57 28.80 3.79
N ALA A 448 -7.04 27.66 4.32
CA ALA A 448 -6.32 26.88 5.32
C ALA A 448 -4.97 26.35 4.79
N TRP A 449 -4.97 25.83 3.55
CA TRP A 449 -3.77 25.35 2.87
C TRP A 449 -2.78 26.48 2.60
N ASN A 450 -3.25 27.61 2.07
CA ASN A 450 -2.40 28.78 1.82
C ASN A 450 -1.75 29.28 3.11
N HIS A 451 -2.54 29.39 4.19
CA HIS A 451 -2.00 29.75 5.51
C HIS A 451 -0.96 28.73 6.01
N TRP A 452 -1.20 27.43 5.84
CA TRP A 452 -0.26 26.41 6.28
C TRP A 452 1.06 26.45 5.52
N ILE A 453 1.02 26.63 4.20
CA ILE A 453 2.22 26.73 3.37
C ILE A 453 3.02 28.00 3.70
N GLU A 454 2.35 29.13 3.87
CA GLU A 454 2.99 30.42 4.05
C GLU A 454 3.53 30.62 5.48
N TYR A 455 2.79 30.16 6.49
CA TYR A 455 3.11 30.36 7.91
C TYR A 455 3.21 29.06 8.70
N GLY A 456 2.25 28.15 8.53
CA GLY A 456 2.12 26.95 9.36
C GLY A 456 3.35 26.02 9.37
N LYS A 457 3.99 25.78 8.23
CA LYS A 457 5.20 24.97 8.14
C LYS A 457 6.38 25.57 8.91
N ASN A 458 6.58 26.88 8.77
CA ASN A 458 7.66 27.60 9.46
C ASN A 458 7.40 27.73 10.97
N GLU A 459 6.14 27.73 11.37
CA GLU A 459 5.70 27.73 12.77
C GLU A 459 5.64 26.32 13.40
N ASN A 460 6.04 25.28 12.66
CA ASN A 460 5.94 23.87 13.07
C ASN A 460 4.53 23.48 13.52
N ARG A 461 3.51 23.91 12.77
CA ARG A 461 2.11 23.54 13.04
C ARG A 461 1.77 22.17 12.46
N ASP A 462 1.12 21.34 13.28
CA ASP A 462 0.59 20.05 12.90
C ASP A 462 -0.64 20.25 12.01
N ALA A 463 -0.54 19.76 10.78
CA ALA A 463 -1.64 19.85 9.82
C ALA A 463 -2.20 18.49 9.41
N VAL A 464 -1.79 17.42 10.09
CA VAL A 464 -2.30 16.07 9.85
C VAL A 464 -2.83 15.50 11.15
N PHE A 465 -4.08 15.05 11.14
CA PHE A 465 -4.63 14.32 12.27
C PHE A 465 -4.18 12.86 12.23
N ASN A 466 -3.22 12.49 13.08
CA ASN A 466 -2.81 11.11 13.27
C ASN A 466 -3.85 10.34 14.12
N TRP A 467 -5.00 10.06 13.51
CA TRP A 467 -6.15 9.44 14.18
C TRP A 467 -5.85 8.03 14.71
N CYS A 468 -4.94 7.28 14.08
CA CYS A 468 -4.49 5.97 14.55
C CYS A 468 -3.73 6.07 15.88
N GLU A 469 -2.80 7.02 15.97
CA GLU A 469 -2.08 7.32 17.20
C GLU A 469 -3.02 7.84 18.29
N TYR A 470 -3.97 8.72 17.93
CA TYR A 470 -4.98 9.23 18.86
C TYR A 470 -5.85 8.10 19.45
N ILE A 471 -6.33 7.17 18.61
CA ILE A 471 -7.08 5.99 19.05
C ILE A 471 -6.21 5.08 19.93
N GLY A 472 -4.97 4.83 19.52
CA GLY A 472 -4.04 3.95 20.23
C GLY A 472 -3.66 4.47 21.62
N ASN A 473 -3.27 5.74 21.71
CA ASN A 473 -2.84 6.38 22.96
C ASN A 473 -3.95 6.47 24.02
N LEU A 474 -5.21 6.47 23.58
CA LEU A 474 -6.38 6.56 24.45
C LEU A 474 -7.15 5.23 24.54
N ASN A 475 -6.68 4.17 23.89
CA ASN A 475 -7.35 2.87 23.78
C ASN A 475 -8.83 2.99 23.37
N LEU A 476 -9.16 3.92 22.46
CA LEU A 476 -10.55 4.23 22.08
C LEU A 476 -11.20 3.13 21.24
N SER A 477 -10.40 2.21 20.70
CA SER A 477 -10.91 1.01 20.04
C SER A 477 -11.78 0.17 20.97
N SER A 478 -11.48 0.16 22.27
CA SER A 478 -12.30 -0.51 23.29
C SER A 478 -13.70 0.13 23.46
N LEU A 479 -13.87 1.37 23.03
CA LEU A 479 -15.12 2.14 23.07
C LEU A 479 -15.86 2.15 21.72
N GLY A 480 -15.42 1.35 20.75
CA GLY A 480 -16.01 1.27 19.41
C GLY A 480 -15.59 2.38 18.45
N ILE A 481 -14.60 3.20 18.82
CA ILE A 481 -14.05 4.26 17.96
C ILE A 481 -12.89 3.67 17.16
N ASN A 482 -13.13 3.37 15.88
CA ASN A 482 -12.21 2.64 15.01
C ASN A 482 -12.07 3.24 13.60
N SER A 483 -12.57 4.46 13.38
CA SER A 483 -12.49 5.17 12.10
C SER A 483 -11.99 6.59 12.29
N LYS A 484 -11.37 7.17 11.24
CA LYS A 484 -10.87 8.55 11.24
C LYS A 484 -11.95 9.57 11.64
N GLY A 485 -13.16 9.44 11.10
CA GLY A 485 -14.29 10.32 11.43
C GLY A 485 -14.74 10.22 12.88
N ALA A 486 -14.87 8.99 13.42
CA ALA A 486 -15.25 8.79 14.82
C ALA A 486 -14.17 9.30 15.80
N ALA A 487 -12.89 9.13 15.45
CA ALA A 487 -11.77 9.66 16.22
C ALA A 487 -11.76 11.20 16.24
N PHE A 488 -12.06 11.83 15.09
CA PHE A 488 -12.09 13.29 14.96
C PHE A 488 -13.25 13.91 15.75
N GLU A 489 -14.45 13.32 15.68
CA GLU A 489 -15.60 13.72 16.50
C GLU A 489 -15.34 13.57 18.00
N HIS A 490 -14.70 12.46 18.40
CA HIS A 490 -14.29 12.24 19.78
C HIS A 490 -13.25 13.29 20.24
N TRP A 491 -12.32 13.65 19.37
CA TRP A 491 -11.29 14.67 19.63
C TRP A 491 -11.89 16.08 19.80
N LEU A 492 -12.85 16.46 18.95
CA LEU A 492 -13.57 17.74 19.07
C LEU A 492 -14.38 17.82 20.39
N LYS A 493 -15.04 16.72 20.78
CA LYS A 493 -15.95 16.68 21.93
C LYS A 493 -15.24 16.64 23.30
N ASN A 494 -14.08 15.99 23.39
CA ASN A 494 -13.40 15.73 24.66
C ASN A 494 -12.29 16.75 25.00
N GLY A 495 -12.20 17.82 24.22
CA GLY A 495 -11.30 18.94 24.47
C GLY A 495 -9.94 18.76 23.80
N LYS A 496 -9.57 19.77 23.01
CA LYS A 496 -8.34 19.95 22.22
C LYS A 496 -7.03 19.98 23.05
N LYS A 497 -6.89 19.16 24.10
CA LYS A 497 -5.73 19.22 25.00
C LYS A 497 -4.49 18.66 24.31
N ARG A 498 -3.53 19.56 24.05
CA ARG A 498 -2.19 19.28 23.53
C ARG A 498 -1.50 18.19 24.35
N TYR A 499 -1.04 17.14 23.68
CA TYR A 499 -0.02 16.24 24.21
C TYR A 499 1.33 16.94 24.15
N LYS A 500 1.76 17.57 25.25
CA LYS A 500 3.19 17.83 25.49
C LYS A 500 3.54 17.33 26.88
N VAL A 501 3.99 16.08 26.92
CA VAL A 501 4.79 15.59 28.04
C VAL A 501 6.08 16.42 28.07
N PRO A 502 6.51 16.96 29.22
CA PRO A 502 7.76 17.71 29.34
C PRO A 502 8.92 16.89 28.76
N HIS A 503 9.82 17.52 28.01
CA HIS A 503 10.94 16.82 27.39
C HIS A 503 11.88 16.15 28.42
N ASP A 504 11.83 16.58 29.68
CA ASP A 504 12.56 16.04 30.82
C ASP A 504 11.72 15.08 31.69
N PHE A 505 10.50 14.75 31.27
CA PHE A 505 9.64 13.81 31.99
C PHE A 505 10.28 12.43 32.04
N ASN A 506 10.54 11.94 33.25
CA ASN A 506 11.13 10.63 33.48
C ASN A 506 10.13 9.79 34.28
N TRP A 507 9.48 8.84 33.62
CA TRP A 507 8.41 8.05 34.23
C TRP A 507 8.87 7.25 35.47
N VAL A 508 10.14 6.83 35.51
CA VAL A 508 10.72 6.13 36.66
C VAL A 508 10.85 7.08 37.86
N ASN A 509 11.32 8.31 37.65
CA ASN A 509 11.37 9.32 38.71
C ASN A 509 9.97 9.76 39.15
N TYR A 510 9.03 9.86 38.21
CA TYR A 510 7.63 10.15 38.49
C TYR A 510 6.99 9.10 39.40
N ILE A 511 7.16 7.80 39.13
CA ILE A 511 6.67 6.74 40.04
C ILE A 511 7.43 6.77 41.37
N ARG A 512 8.76 6.97 41.34
CA ARG A 512 9.60 6.97 42.56
C ARG A 512 9.25 8.11 43.52
N LYS A 513 8.86 9.27 43.00
CA LYS A 513 8.49 10.44 43.80
C LYS A 513 7.02 10.44 44.26
N ASN A 514 6.18 9.61 43.64
CA ASN A 514 4.74 9.46 43.94
C ASN A 514 4.45 7.97 44.19
N ILE A 515 4.92 7.45 45.34
CA ILE A 515 5.04 6.01 45.62
C ILE A 515 3.69 5.27 45.70
N GLU A 516 2.61 6.01 45.90
CA GLU A 516 1.23 5.53 45.77
C GLU A 516 0.88 5.06 44.35
N LEU A 517 1.60 5.52 43.32
CA LEU A 517 1.40 5.12 41.93
C LEU A 517 2.04 3.78 41.59
N THR A 518 2.94 3.25 42.44
CA THR A 518 3.68 2.01 42.15
C THR A 518 2.79 0.77 42.06
N ALA A 519 1.55 0.84 42.55
CA ALA A 519 0.54 -0.22 42.41
C ALA A 519 -0.41 -0.02 41.22
N LEU A 520 -0.42 1.17 40.61
CA LEU A 520 -1.39 1.60 39.58
C LEU A 520 -0.75 1.82 38.20
N VAL A 521 0.57 2.01 38.17
CA VAL A 521 1.32 2.40 36.98
C VAL A 521 2.54 1.49 36.87
N ASN A 522 2.58 0.64 35.85
CA ASN A 522 3.62 -0.36 35.64
C ASN A 522 4.45 -0.11 34.37
N THR A 523 3.97 0.77 33.49
CA THR A 523 4.60 1.10 32.22
C THR A 523 4.77 2.61 32.05
N GLU A 524 5.71 3.01 31.19
CA GLU A 524 5.93 4.41 30.81
C GLU A 524 4.66 5.05 30.24
N SER A 525 3.92 4.33 29.40
CA SER A 525 2.67 4.79 28.79
C SER A 525 1.58 5.05 29.83
N GLU A 526 1.41 4.16 30.82
CA GLU A 526 0.49 4.37 31.94
C GLU A 526 0.91 5.56 32.81
N ALA A 527 2.21 5.79 32.96
CA ALA A 527 2.74 6.89 33.76
C ALA A 527 2.53 8.24 33.08
N ILE A 528 2.74 8.28 31.76
CA ILE A 528 2.44 9.41 30.89
C ILE A 528 0.93 9.68 30.90
N TYR A 529 0.10 8.65 30.77
CA TYR A 529 -1.35 8.76 30.84
C TYR A 529 -1.82 9.31 32.19
N HIS A 530 -1.30 8.77 33.30
CA HIS A 530 -1.61 9.22 34.64
C HIS A 530 -1.16 10.67 34.85
N TRP A 531 0.05 11.04 34.41
CA TRP A 531 0.55 12.40 34.53
C TRP A 531 -0.27 13.41 33.71
N LEU A 532 -0.59 13.08 32.46
CA LEU A 532 -1.38 13.96 31.58
C LEU A 532 -2.80 14.20 32.11
N ASN A 533 -3.43 13.18 32.70
CA ASN A 533 -4.83 13.28 33.13
C ASN A 533 -4.99 13.73 34.59
N ILE A 534 -4.08 13.33 35.48
CA ILE A 534 -4.22 13.48 36.93
C ILE A 534 -3.00 14.23 37.50
N GLY A 535 -1.80 13.75 37.24
CA GLY A 535 -0.57 14.23 37.91
C GLY A 535 -0.18 15.67 37.62
N SER A 536 -0.36 16.13 36.39
CA SER A 536 -0.07 17.52 35.98
C SER A 536 -0.99 18.53 36.68
N ASN A 537 -2.27 18.18 36.86
CA ASN A 537 -3.24 19.01 37.56
C ASN A 537 -3.00 19.03 39.08
N GLN A 538 -2.38 17.97 39.63
CA GLN A 538 -2.04 17.83 41.04
C GLN A 538 -0.61 18.32 41.36
N ASN A 539 0.13 18.85 40.39
CA ASN A 539 1.54 19.24 40.52
C ASN A 539 2.44 18.13 41.09
N LEU A 540 2.15 16.87 40.73
CA LEU A 540 2.97 15.73 41.12
C LEU A 540 4.34 15.82 40.45
N SER A 541 5.40 15.65 41.24
CA SER A 541 6.77 15.78 40.75
C SER A 541 7.18 14.59 39.89
N TYR A 542 7.79 14.85 38.75
CA TYR A 542 8.31 13.86 37.80
C TYR A 542 9.84 13.81 37.75
#